data_AF-A0A3C0G7S1-F1
#
_entry.id   AF-A0A3C0G7S1-F1
#
_cell.length_a   1.000
_cell.length_b   1.000
_cell.length_c   1.000
_cell.angle_alpha   90.00
_cell.angle_beta   90.00
_cell.angle_gamma   90.00
#
_symmetry.space_group_name_H-M   'P 1'
#
loop_
_entity.id
_entity.type
_entity.pdbx_description
1 polymer ?
#
loop_
_entity_poly.entity_id
_entity_poly.type
_entity_poly.pdbx_seq_one_letter_code
_entity_poly.pdbx_strand_id
1 'polypeptide(L)' 'MRHYAGSVAYDNEHDEWEDAQFMAFSIEDLCKDMKAFMGRRKNAEVFFAAYIDGQGKENDITEKVKELINE' A
#
# COMPACT_ATOMS: atom_id res chain seq x y z
N MET A 1 -15.24 11.26 -1.18
CA MET A 1 -14.23 11.53 -2.23
C MET A 1 -13.57 10.21 -2.54
N ARG A 2 -13.47 9.82 -3.82
CA ARG A 2 -12.88 8.53 -4.20
C ARG A 2 -11.37 8.59 -4.00
N HIS A 3 -10.80 7.60 -3.34
CA HIS A 3 -9.36 7.51 -3.09
C HIS A 3 -8.97 6.06 -2.83
N TYR A 4 -7.67 5.84 -2.78
CA TYR A 4 -7.04 4.58 -2.47
C TYR A 4 -6.25 4.74 -1.18
N ALA A 5 -6.24 3.69 -0.38
CA ALA A 5 -5.41 3.58 0.80
C ALA A 5 -4.68 2.24 0.78
N GLY A 6 -3.51 2.17 1.40
CA GLY A 6 -2.79 0.93 1.57
C GLY A 6 -1.77 1.02 2.69
N SER A 7 -1.26 -0.13 3.10
CA SER A 7 -0.16 -0.20 4.05
C SER A 7 0.89 -1.20 3.60
N VAL A 8 2.14 -0.88 3.93
CA VAL A 8 3.30 -1.76 3.74
C VAL A 8 3.81 -2.13 5.12
N ALA A 9 3.85 -3.42 5.43
CA ALA A 9 4.55 -3.95 6.60
C ALA A 9 6.04 -4.10 6.28
N TYR A 10 6.93 -3.82 7.23
CA TYR A 10 8.37 -3.92 7.05
C TYR A 10 9.11 -4.08 8.39
N ASP A 11 10.36 -4.55 8.32
CA ASP A 11 11.27 -4.55 9.47
C ASP A 11 11.96 -3.19 9.59
N ASN A 12 11.84 -2.53 10.74
CA ASN A 12 12.51 -1.26 11.04
C ASN A 12 14.01 -1.48 11.40
N GLU A 13 14.70 -0.40 11.77
CA GLU A 13 16.15 -0.46 12.12
C GLU A 13 16.46 -1.28 13.39
N HIS A 14 15.44 -1.60 14.18
CA HIS A 14 15.54 -2.39 15.41
C HIS A 14 15.07 -3.84 15.21
N ASP A 15 14.89 -4.29 13.96
CA ASP A 15 14.31 -5.60 13.61
C ASP A 15 12.90 -5.81 14.19
N GLU A 16 12.15 -4.72 14.43
CA GLU A 16 10.76 -4.75 14.84
C GLU A 16 9.83 -4.57 13.64
N TRP A 17 8.66 -5.21 13.70
CA TRP A 17 7.64 -5.10 12.67
C TRP A 17 6.88 -3.77 12.79
N GLU A 18 6.86 -3.00 11.71
CA GLU A 18 6.11 -1.74 11.59
C GLU A 18 5.28 -1.72 10.31
N ASP A 19 4.28 -0.84 10.27
CA ASP A 19 3.48 -0.60 9.08
C ASP A 19 3.48 0.90 8.70
N ALA A 20 3.60 1.17 7.39
CA ALA A 20 3.54 2.51 6.83
C ALA A 20 2.28 2.66 5.97
N GLN A 21 1.51 3.72 6.23
CA GLN A 21 0.23 3.98 5.55
C GLN A 21 0.41 4.94 4.38
N PHE A 22 -0.33 4.67 3.30
CA PHE A 22 -0.32 5.42 2.05
C PHE A 22 -1.75 5.79 1.66
N MET A 23 -1.92 6.97 1.08
CA MET A 23 -3.19 7.43 0.54
C MET A 23 -2.94 8.16 -0.77
N ALA A 24 -3.73 7.84 -1.80
CA ALA A 24 -3.60 8.46 -3.12
C ALA A 24 -4.96 8.59 -3.81
N PHE A 25 -5.06 9.48 -4.80
CA PHE A 25 -6.28 9.64 -5.60
C PHE A 25 -6.34 8.70 -6.82
N SER A 26 -5.21 8.10 -7.19
CA SER A 26 -5.09 7.13 -8.28
C SER A 26 -4.42 5.85 -7.77
N ILE A 27 -4.70 4.73 -8.46
CA ILE A 27 -4.07 3.44 -8.11
C ILE A 27 -2.60 3.44 -8.51
N GLU A 28 -2.26 4.17 -9.58
CA GLU A 28 -0.91 4.33 -10.09
C GLU A 28 -0.01 5.05 -9.10
N ASP A 29 -0.48 6.15 -8.52
CA ASP A 29 0.27 6.90 -7.50
C ASP A 29 0.42 6.06 -6.22
N LEU A 30 -0.64 5.34 -5.81
CA LEU A 30 -0.57 4.43 -4.66
C LEU A 30 0.51 3.37 -4.86
N CYS A 31 0.48 2.67 -6.00
CA CYS A 31 1.44 1.60 -6.31
C CYS A 31 2.86 2.17 -6.41
N LYS A 32 3.04 3.34 -7.02
CA LYS A 32 4.33 4.02 -7.15
C LYS A 32 4.93 4.35 -5.78
N ASP A 33 4.15 4.93 -4.88
CA ASP A 33 4.63 5.34 -3.56
C ASP A 33 4.94 4.13 -2.68
N MET A 34 4.07 3.12 -2.68
CA MET A 34 4.29 1.86 -1.96
C MET A 34 5.52 1.12 -2.48
N LYS A 35 5.68 0.97 -3.81
CA LYS A 35 6.85 0.32 -4.43
C LYS A 35 8.15 1.07 -4.10
N ALA A 36 8.13 2.40 -4.17
CA ALA A 36 9.29 3.22 -3.82
C ALA A 36 9.68 3.08 -2.34
N PHE A 37 8.70 2.95 -1.44
CA PHE A 37 8.95 2.71 -0.02
C PHE A 37 9.49 1.30 0.23
N MET A 38 8.84 0.27 -0.32
CA MET A 38 9.26 -1.13 -0.20
C MET A 38 10.71 -1.33 -0.65
N GLY A 39 11.13 -0.68 -1.74
CA GLY A 39 12.51 -0.76 -2.24
C GLY A 39 13.59 -0.20 -1.31
N ARG A 40 13.21 0.48 -0.21
CA ARG A 40 14.12 1.06 0.79
C ARG A 40 14.07 0.34 2.13
N ARG A 41 13.26 -0.72 2.25
CA ARG A 41 12.94 -1.38 3.52
C ARG A 41 13.29 -2.86 3.48
N LYS A 42 13.63 -3.42 4.64
CA LYS A 42 13.92 -4.84 4.81
C LYS A 42 12.61 -5.61 4.99
N ASN A 43 12.51 -6.77 4.34
CA ASN A 43 11.34 -7.67 4.43
C ASN A 43 9.99 -6.96 4.21
N ALA A 44 9.97 -5.97 3.31
CA ALA A 44 8.79 -5.17 3.08
C ALA A 44 7.75 -5.90 2.24
N GLU A 45 6.48 -5.87 2.65
CA GLU A 45 5.36 -6.47 1.94
C GLU A 45 4.11 -5.60 1.99
N VAL A 46 3.24 -5.74 0.98
CA VAL A 46 1.92 -5.11 0.98
C VAL A 46 1.06 -5.79 2.03
N PHE A 47 0.73 -5.06 3.11
CA PHE A 47 -0.10 -5.55 4.21
C PHE A 47 -1.59 -5.49 3.87
N PHE A 48 -2.04 -4.34 3.34
CA PHE A 48 -3.40 -4.20 2.78
C PHE A 48 -3.44 -3.12 1.70
N ALA A 49 -4.47 -3.16 0.86
CA ALA A 49 -4.88 -2.03 0.04
C ALA A 49 -6.40 -2.02 -0.17
N ALA A 50 -6.99 -0.82 -0.18
CA ALA A 50 -8.41 -0.59 -0.35
C ALA A 50 -8.69 0.55 -1.33
N TYR A 51 -9.73 0.40 -2.13
CA TYR A 51 -10.38 1.48 -2.87
C TYR A 51 -11.62 1.95 -2.11
N ILE A 52 -11.63 3.22 -1.74
CA ILE A 52 -12.72 3.87 -1.01
C ILE A 52 -13.55 4.65 -2.02
N ASP A 53 -14.81 4.27 -2.18
CA ASP A 53 -15.70 4.86 -3.17
C ASP A 53 -16.28 6.23 -2.73
N GLY A 54 -17.16 6.79 -3.57
CA GLY A 54 -17.79 8.09 -3.29
C GLY A 54 -18.71 8.10 -2.08
N GLN A 55 -19.14 6.93 -1.60
CA GLN A 55 -20.02 6.71 -0.45
C GLN A 55 -19.25 6.28 0.80
N GLY A 56 -17.92 6.14 0.71
CA GLY A 56 -17.07 5.68 1.80
C GLY A 56 -17.01 4.16 1.95
N LYS A 57 -17.55 3.40 0.99
CA LYS A 57 -17.45 1.93 1.01
C LYS A 57 -16.04 1.52 0.58
N GLU A 58 -15.44 0.67 1.41
CA GLU A 58 -14.14 0.06 1.16
C GLU A 58 -14.29 -1.18 0.27
N ASN A 59 -13.42 -1.29 -0.73
CA ASN A 59 -13.30 -2.45 -1.59
C ASN A 59 -11.84 -2.92 -1.49
N ASP A 60 -11.63 -4.14 -1.00
CA ASP A 60 -10.31 -4.75 -0.92
C ASP A 60 -9.72 -4.91 -2.31
N ILE A 61 -8.51 -4.39 -2.50
CA ILE A 61 -7.72 -4.49 -3.73
C ILE A 61 -6.28 -4.95 -3.44
N THR A 62 -6.05 -5.58 -2.29
CA THR A 62 -4.71 -5.97 -1.81
C THR A 62 -3.96 -6.83 -2.82
N GLU A 63 -4.58 -7.90 -3.32
CA GLU A 63 -3.96 -8.80 -4.30
C GLU A 63 -3.69 -8.09 -5.63
N LYS A 64 -4.60 -7.23 -6.08
CA LYS A 64 -4.40 -6.41 -7.29
C LYS A 64 -3.18 -5.49 -7.15
N VAL A 65 -3.00 -4.86 -5.98
CA VAL A 65 -1.84 -3.99 -5.73
C VAL A 65 -0.56 -4.81 -5.66
N LYS A 66 -0.58 -6.01 -5.08
CA LYS A 66 0.56 -6.94 -5.10
C LYS A 66 0.97 -7.31 -6.52
N GLU A 67 0.01 -7.60 -7.41
CA GLU A 67 0.29 -7.86 -8.83
C GLU A 67 0.95 -6.65 -9.51
N LEU A 68 0.33 -5.48 -9.41
CA LEU A 68 0.80 -4.24 -10.06
C LEU A 68 2.18 -3.76 -9.59
N ILE A 69 2.52 -3.98 -8.31
CA ILE A 69 3.83 -3.58 -7.78
C ILE A 69 4.94 -4.50 -8.31
N ASN A 70 4.63 -5.76 -8.61
CA ASN A 70 5.59 -6.76 -9.08
C ASN A 70 5.80 -6.75 -10.61
N GLU A 71 4.90 -6.11 -11.36
CA GLU A 71 5.11 -5.75 -12.78
C GLU A 71 6.16 -4.63 -12.96
#